data_AF-A0A7Y2MLS9-F1
#
_entry.id   AF-A0A7Y2MLS9-F1
#
_cell.length_a   1.000
_cell.length_b   1.000
_cell.length_c   1.000
_cell.angle_alpha   90.00
_cell.angle_beta   90.00
_cell.angle_gamma   90.00
#
_symmetry.space_group_name_H-M   'P 1'
#
loop_
_entity.id
_entity.type
_entity.pdbx_description
1 polymer ?
#
loop_
_entity_poly.entity_id
_entity_poly.type
_entity_poly.pdbx_seq_one_letter_code
_entity_poly.pdbx_strand_id
1 'polypeptide(L)'
;ILALRASAASSFGSNKIVYYLGGMENWVFSKFDQSIPLPDGESFSYKVLAPHLRGFDNNIRNGNTFVLSNTEVRLPIFRFLGFDHNHVSFLRNFQLTSFFDIGLAWYGLGPDAEDNPLNTVTVESPPDNPVVIVEARYFRDPLVLGYGFGFRTTLLGYFLKFDYAWGVETGQVQDPKFYFSLGMDF
;
A
#
# COMPACT_ATOMS: atom_id res chain seq x y z
N ILE A 1 -4.57 19.18 -12.34
CA ILE A 1 -4.55 19.32 -10.87
C ILE A 1 -3.47 18.41 -10.34
N LEU A 2 -2.56 18.91 -9.51
CA LEU A 2 -1.56 18.09 -8.81
C LEU A 2 -2.05 17.89 -7.37
N ALA A 3 -2.08 16.65 -6.89
CA ALA A 3 -2.44 16.30 -5.54
C ALA A 3 -1.29 15.54 -4.88
N LEU A 4 -0.92 15.96 -3.67
CA LEU A 4 0.13 15.36 -2.86
C LEU A 4 -0.45 14.93 -1.52
N ARG A 5 -0.08 13.75 -1.04
CA ARG A 5 -0.40 13.25 0.29
C ARG A 5 0.85 12.66 0.91
N ALA A 6 1.01 12.88 2.20
CA ALA A 6 2.01 12.19 3.02
C ALA A 6 1.32 11.67 4.29
N SER A 7 1.77 10.53 4.79
CA SER A 7 1.26 9.91 6.01
C SER A 7 2.40 9.17 6.69
N ALA A 8 2.55 9.33 8.00
CA ALA A 8 3.57 8.65 8.77
C ALA A 8 3.07 8.43 10.20
N ALA A 9 3.49 7.34 10.82
CA ALA A 9 3.23 7.09 12.22
C ALA A 9 4.33 6.22 12.82
N SER A 10 4.52 6.33 14.13
CA SER A 10 5.43 5.50 14.91
C SER A 10 4.76 5.12 16.23
N SER A 11 4.88 3.86 16.62
CA SER A 11 4.34 3.31 17.87
C SER A 11 5.47 2.88 18.80
N PHE A 12 5.44 3.40 20.03
CA PHE A 12 6.44 3.15 21.07
C PHE A 12 5.80 2.52 22.32
N GLY A 13 6.58 1.78 23.09
CA GLY A 13 6.14 1.12 24.33
C GLY A 13 6.13 -0.40 24.25
N SER A 14 5.61 -1.05 25.30
CA SER A 14 5.55 -2.52 25.42
C SER A 14 4.43 -3.16 24.59
N ASN A 15 3.36 -2.40 24.31
CA ASN A 15 2.23 -2.83 23.49
C ASN A 15 2.15 -1.95 22.24
N LYS A 16 2.75 -2.41 21.14
CA LYS A 16 2.89 -1.64 19.91
C LYS A 16 1.72 -1.84 18.96
N ILE A 17 1.55 -0.90 18.03
CA ILE A 17 0.65 -1.00 16.88
C ILE A 17 1.46 -1.48 15.67
N VAL A 18 0.97 -2.47 14.93
CA VAL A 18 1.51 -2.82 13.59
C VAL A 18 0.74 -2.07 12.52
N TYR A 19 1.47 -1.36 11.67
CA TYR A 19 0.96 -0.73 10.46
C TYR A 19 1.22 -1.63 9.25
N TYR A 20 0.17 -1.92 8.48
CA TYR A 20 0.23 -2.72 7.27
C TYR A 20 0.08 -1.84 6.04
N LEU A 21 1.12 -1.75 5.22
CA LEU A 21 1.13 -0.95 4.01
C LEU A 21 0.64 -1.79 2.84
N GLY A 22 0.04 -1.14 1.85
CA GLY A 22 -0.41 -1.79 0.63
C GLY A 22 -1.87 -1.50 0.33
N GLY A 23 -2.29 -1.88 -0.88
CA GLY A 23 -3.66 -1.77 -1.30
C GLY A 23 -4.19 -0.34 -1.37
N MET A 24 -5.52 -0.24 -1.43
CA MET A 24 -6.25 1.02 -1.50
C MET A 24 -7.47 0.97 -0.59
N GLU A 25 -7.83 2.12 -0.02
CA GLU A 25 -9.04 2.26 0.77
C GLU A 25 -10.29 1.93 -0.05
N ASN A 26 -11.25 1.25 0.58
CA ASN A 26 -12.50 0.80 -0.03
C ASN A 26 -12.33 -0.01 -1.33
N TRP A 27 -11.21 -0.70 -1.47
CA TRP A 27 -10.96 -1.58 -2.62
C TRP A 27 -11.85 -2.82 -2.55
N VAL A 28 -12.75 -2.97 -3.52
CA VAL A 28 -13.76 -4.04 -3.55
C VAL A 28 -13.14 -5.44 -3.62
N PHE A 29 -11.97 -5.58 -4.25
CA PHE A 29 -11.27 -6.85 -4.43
C PHE A 29 -10.03 -6.96 -3.54
N SER A 30 -10.09 -6.33 -2.36
CA SER A 30 -8.99 -6.29 -1.41
C SER A 30 -8.50 -7.68 -1.01
N LYS A 31 -7.19 -7.86 -1.11
CA LYS A 31 -6.48 -9.06 -0.65
C LYS A 31 -5.42 -8.66 0.37
N PHE A 32 -5.02 -9.62 1.19
CA PHE A 32 -3.99 -9.46 2.20
C PHE A 32 -2.88 -10.47 1.94
N ASP A 33 -1.65 -9.99 1.83
CA ASP A 33 -0.48 -10.84 1.64
C ASP A 33 -0.09 -11.48 2.97
N GLN A 34 -0.15 -12.82 3.03
CA GLN A 34 0.21 -13.61 4.21
C GLN A 34 1.67 -14.07 4.19
N SER A 35 2.41 -13.81 3.11
CA SER A 35 3.80 -14.22 2.95
C SER A 35 4.79 -13.27 3.63
N ILE A 36 4.34 -12.09 4.06
CA ILE A 36 5.16 -11.13 4.79
C ILE A 36 5.12 -11.49 6.29
N PRO A 37 6.26 -11.90 6.87
CA PRO A 37 6.30 -12.31 8.27
C PRO A 37 6.00 -11.14 9.20
N LEU A 38 5.57 -11.48 10.41
CA LEU A 38 5.46 -10.56 11.54
C LEU A 38 6.55 -10.93 12.55
N PRO A 39 7.07 -9.96 13.34
CA PRO A 39 8.08 -10.28 14.34
C PRO A 39 7.51 -11.24 15.38
N ASP A 40 8.22 -12.35 15.60
CA ASP A 40 7.90 -13.29 16.67
C ASP A 40 8.15 -12.65 18.04
N GLY A 41 7.21 -12.82 18.97
CA GLY A 41 7.39 -12.40 20.37
C GLY A 41 7.11 -10.93 20.68
N GLU A 42 6.81 -10.08 19.70
CA GLU A 42 6.36 -8.70 19.98
C GLU A 42 4.84 -8.68 20.31
N SER A 43 4.49 -8.16 21.50
CA SER A 43 3.12 -8.01 21.98
C SER A 43 2.38 -6.90 21.21
N PHE A 44 2.02 -7.16 19.95
CA PHE A 44 1.20 -6.24 19.18
C PHE A 44 -0.25 -6.35 19.62
N SER A 45 -0.71 -5.35 20.36
CA SER A 45 -2.11 -5.28 20.81
C SER A 45 -3.04 -4.81 19.70
N TYR A 46 -2.52 -4.11 18.68
CA TYR A 46 -3.33 -3.48 17.64
C TYR A 46 -2.72 -3.63 16.24
N LYS A 47 -3.60 -3.70 15.25
CA LYS A 47 -3.31 -3.92 13.84
C LYS A 47 -4.06 -2.86 13.02
N VAL A 48 -3.34 -2.06 12.25
CA VAL A 48 -3.89 -0.93 11.49
C VAL A 48 -3.46 -1.01 10.04
N LEU A 49 -4.39 -0.81 9.11
CA LEU A 49 -4.07 -0.68 7.70
C LEU A 49 -3.61 0.76 7.41
N ALA A 50 -2.52 0.89 6.67
CA ALA A 50 -2.02 2.12 6.07
C ALA A 50 -2.22 2.02 4.54
N PRO A 51 -3.44 2.30 4.04
CA PRO A 51 -3.78 2.14 2.63
C PRO A 51 -3.12 3.22 1.75
N HIS A 52 -3.37 3.16 0.44
CA HIS A 52 -2.85 4.06 -0.60
C HIS A 52 -1.42 3.75 -1.01
N LEU A 53 -1.11 2.47 -1.16
CA LEU A 53 0.12 2.03 -1.83
C LEU A 53 -0.30 1.08 -2.94
N ARG A 54 -0.60 1.64 -4.12
CA ARG A 54 -1.09 0.88 -5.27
C ARG A 54 0.04 0.04 -5.88
N GLY A 55 -0.33 -1.05 -6.55
CA GLY A 55 0.60 -2.03 -7.11
C GLY A 55 0.80 -3.26 -6.22
N PHE A 56 0.26 -3.26 -5.00
CA PHE A 56 0.38 -4.35 -4.05
C PHE A 56 -0.95 -4.72 -3.36
N ASP A 57 -1.02 -5.94 -2.83
CA ASP A 57 -2.04 -6.31 -1.85
C ASP A 57 -1.75 -5.62 -0.51
N ASN A 58 -2.69 -5.65 0.44
CA ASN A 58 -2.40 -5.15 1.78
C ASN A 58 -1.30 -6.01 2.42
N ASN A 59 -0.51 -5.41 3.31
CA ASN A 59 0.61 -6.05 3.99
C ASN A 59 1.74 -6.45 3.03
N ILE A 60 2.10 -5.61 2.05
CA ILE A 60 3.38 -5.80 1.34
C ILE A 60 4.58 -5.45 2.23
N ARG A 61 4.39 -4.47 3.13
CA ARG A 61 5.35 -4.08 4.16
C ARG A 61 4.59 -3.84 5.45
N ASN A 62 5.22 -4.17 6.57
CA ASN A 62 4.68 -3.93 7.89
C ASN A 62 5.76 -3.44 8.86
N GLY A 63 5.33 -2.77 9.92
CA GLY A 63 6.23 -2.15 10.88
C GLY A 63 5.48 -1.49 12.04
N ASN A 64 6.18 -1.23 13.15
CA ASN A 64 5.66 -0.33 14.19
C ASN A 64 5.85 1.15 13.81
N THR A 65 6.61 1.41 12.73
CA THR A 65 6.79 2.72 12.13
C THR A 65 6.60 2.63 10.63
N PHE A 66 5.97 3.66 10.04
CA PHE A 66 5.87 3.77 8.59
C PHE A 66 5.88 5.21 8.09
N VAL A 67 6.23 5.35 6.81
CA VAL A 67 6.11 6.56 6.01
C VAL A 67 5.52 6.19 4.66
N LEU A 68 4.55 6.97 4.19
CA LEU A 68 3.88 6.83 2.92
C LEU A 68 3.76 8.20 2.25
N SER A 69 4.07 8.27 0.96
CA SER A 69 3.88 9.46 0.14
C SER A 69 3.19 9.10 -1.17
N ASN A 70 2.24 9.92 -1.59
CA ASN A 70 1.47 9.75 -2.81
C ASN A 70 1.48 11.04 -3.60
N THR A 71 1.77 10.91 -4.89
CA THR A 71 1.68 11.97 -5.88
C THR A 71 0.68 11.55 -6.94
N GLU A 72 -0.31 12.39 -7.22
CA GLU A 72 -1.33 12.12 -8.22
C GLU A 72 -1.58 13.34 -9.11
N VAL A 73 -1.49 13.14 -10.42
CA VAL A 73 -1.86 14.13 -11.42
C VAL A 73 -3.26 13.79 -11.91
N ARG A 74 -4.16 14.77 -11.91
CA ARG A 74 -5.57 14.62 -12.32
C ARG A 74 -5.90 15.56 -13.48
N LEU A 75 -6.43 14.99 -14.55
CA LEU A 75 -6.81 15.66 -15.80
C LEU A 75 -8.33 15.57 -16.02
N PRO A 76 -9.08 16.65 -15.79
CA PRO A 76 -10.54 16.66 -16.00
C PRO A 76 -10.90 16.84 -17.48
N ILE A 77 -10.78 15.77 -18.28
CA ILE A 77 -10.88 15.82 -19.75
C ILE A 77 -12.18 16.44 -20.24
N PHE A 78 -13.34 15.99 -19.74
CA PHE A 78 -14.63 16.50 -20.22
C PHE A 78 -14.88 17.96 -19.81
N ARG A 79 -14.24 18.45 -18.74
CA ARG A 79 -14.31 19.89 -18.41
C ARG A 79 -13.59 20.74 -19.44
N PHE A 80 -12.49 20.27 -20.01
CA PHE A 80 -11.82 20.97 -21.12
C PHE A 80 -12.64 20.97 -22.41
N LEU A 81 -13.56 20.02 -22.57
CA LEU A 81 -14.48 19.93 -23.70
C LEU A 81 -15.81 20.68 -23.46
N GLY A 82 -15.95 21.43 -22.36
CA GLY A 82 -17.14 22.24 -22.06
C GLY A 82 -18.32 21.50 -21.39
N PHE A 83 -18.08 20.31 -20.83
CA PHE A 83 -19.11 19.53 -20.11
C PHE A 83 -19.19 19.86 -18.61
N ASP A 84 -18.61 20.98 -18.18
CA ASP A 84 -18.63 21.42 -16.78
C ASP A 84 -20.06 21.72 -16.26
N HIS A 85 -20.97 22.14 -17.14
CA HIS A 85 -22.39 22.41 -16.82
C HIS A 85 -23.35 21.26 -17.18
N ASN A 86 -22.83 20.08 -17.56
CA ASN A 86 -23.68 18.97 -17.97
C ASN A 86 -24.45 18.38 -16.77
N HIS A 87 -25.72 17.98 -16.97
CA HIS A 87 -26.55 17.35 -15.94
C HIS A 87 -26.02 15.97 -15.51
N VAL A 88 -25.29 15.26 -16.37
CA VAL A 88 -24.68 13.95 -16.10
C VAL A 88 -23.46 14.12 -15.21
N SER A 89 -23.59 13.73 -13.94
CA SER A 89 -22.52 13.76 -12.93
C SER A 89 -21.24 13.04 -13.38
N PHE A 90 -21.41 11.92 -14.09
CA PHE A 90 -20.29 11.13 -14.61
C PHE A 90 -19.37 11.96 -15.51
N LEU A 91 -19.93 12.69 -16.49
CA LEU A 91 -19.13 13.48 -17.43
C LEU A 91 -18.49 14.68 -16.74
N ARG A 92 -19.24 15.37 -15.88
CA ARG A 92 -18.78 16.56 -15.16
C ARG A 92 -17.60 16.26 -14.23
N ASN A 93 -17.60 15.10 -13.58
CA ASN A 93 -16.62 14.71 -12.56
C ASN A 93 -15.55 13.74 -13.06
N PHE A 94 -15.57 13.34 -14.33
CA PHE A 94 -14.56 12.43 -14.88
C PHE A 94 -13.18 13.09 -14.90
N GLN A 95 -12.20 12.39 -14.34
CA GLN A 95 -10.80 12.77 -14.38
C GLN A 95 -9.95 11.55 -14.71
N LEU A 96 -9.06 11.67 -15.69
CA LEU A 96 -7.96 10.72 -15.80
C LEU A 96 -6.92 11.02 -14.72
N THR A 97 -6.33 9.97 -14.19
CA THR A 97 -5.33 10.05 -13.13
C THR A 97 -4.06 9.34 -13.55
N SER A 98 -2.92 9.89 -13.18
CA SER A 98 -1.64 9.18 -13.14
C SER A 98 -1.02 9.40 -11.77
N PHE A 99 -0.30 8.42 -11.26
CA PHE A 99 0.16 8.47 -9.88
C PHE A 99 1.47 7.76 -9.65
N PHE A 100 2.11 8.16 -8.55
CA PHE A 100 3.33 7.60 -8.01
C PHE A 100 3.22 7.56 -6.47
N ASP A 101 3.40 6.38 -5.90
CA ASP A 101 3.26 6.07 -4.49
C ASP A 101 4.61 5.53 -3.98
N ILE A 102 4.99 5.92 -2.77
CA ILE A 102 6.23 5.50 -2.10
C ILE A 102 5.86 5.10 -0.68
N GLY A 103 6.21 3.88 -0.28
CA GLY A 103 5.97 3.37 1.06
C GLY A 103 7.25 2.83 1.69
N LEU A 104 7.39 3.04 2.99
CA LEU A 104 8.47 2.53 3.82
C LEU A 104 7.88 2.11 5.16
N ALA A 105 8.17 0.89 5.63
CA ALA A 105 7.77 0.44 6.97
C ALA A 105 8.89 -0.39 7.61
N TRP A 106 9.03 -0.26 8.92
CA TRP A 106 10.07 -0.93 9.67
C TRP A 106 9.72 -1.13 11.14
N TYR A 107 10.51 -1.98 11.80
CA TYR A 107 10.48 -2.20 13.23
C TYR A 107 11.67 -1.51 13.91
N GLY A 108 11.44 -0.87 15.06
CA GLY A 108 12.50 -0.29 15.90
C GLY A 108 12.89 1.15 15.56
N LEU A 109 14.13 1.52 15.90
CA LEU A 109 14.63 2.91 15.84
C LEU A 109 14.84 3.41 14.39
N GLY A 110 14.97 2.52 13.43
CA GLY A 110 15.21 2.86 12.04
C GLY A 110 15.03 1.65 11.11
N PRO A 111 14.93 1.90 9.79
CA PRO A 111 14.70 0.85 8.78
C PRO A 111 15.81 -0.20 8.71
N ASP A 112 17.03 0.14 9.15
CA ASP A 112 18.21 -0.72 9.13
C ASP A 112 18.48 -1.43 10.46
N ALA A 113 17.57 -1.37 11.44
CA ALA A 113 17.77 -2.00 12.74
C ALA A 113 17.79 -3.53 12.66
N GLU A 114 18.69 -4.17 13.42
CA GLU A 114 18.86 -5.64 13.47
C GLU A 114 17.59 -6.39 13.93
N ASP A 115 16.66 -5.71 14.61
CA ASP A 115 15.38 -6.24 15.08
C ASP A 115 14.29 -6.32 13.98
N ASN A 116 14.60 -6.01 12.72
CA ASN A 116 13.62 -6.07 11.63
C ASN A 116 13.42 -7.52 11.15
N PRO A 117 12.28 -8.18 11.45
CA PRO A 117 12.01 -9.58 11.06
C PRO A 117 11.89 -9.78 9.56
N LEU A 118 11.76 -8.70 8.77
CA LEU A 118 11.86 -8.77 7.31
C LEU A 118 13.22 -9.31 6.87
N ASN A 119 14.22 -9.30 7.76
CA ASN A 119 15.57 -9.81 7.55
C ASN A 119 15.77 -11.27 7.94
N THR A 120 14.79 -12.02 8.46
CA THR A 120 15.05 -13.39 8.94
C THR A 120 13.93 -14.35 8.56
N VAL A 121 14.23 -15.34 7.71
CA VAL A 121 13.37 -16.51 7.50
C VAL A 121 14.12 -17.75 8.00
N THR A 122 13.55 -18.44 8.98
CA THR A 122 14.05 -19.73 9.47
C THR A 122 13.56 -20.84 8.55
N VAL A 123 14.48 -21.51 7.86
CA VAL A 123 14.18 -22.72 7.09
C VAL A 123 14.65 -23.93 7.91
N GLU A 124 13.69 -24.74 8.34
CA GLU A 124 13.91 -25.97 9.09
C GLU A 124 13.78 -27.20 8.17
N SER A 125 14.79 -28.07 8.16
CA SER A 125 14.74 -29.33 7.41
C SER A 125 15.27 -30.50 8.24
N PRO A 126 14.52 -31.59 8.42
CA PRO A 126 13.08 -31.79 8.11
C PRO A 126 12.12 -31.03 9.06
N PRO A 127 10.87 -30.73 8.65
CA PRO A 127 9.89 -29.96 9.44
C PRO A 127 9.52 -30.58 10.80
N ASP A 128 9.55 -31.90 10.90
CA ASP A 128 9.12 -32.62 12.11
C ASP A 128 10.27 -32.91 13.09
N ASN A 129 11.53 -32.73 12.69
CA ASN A 129 12.72 -32.96 13.51
C ASN A 129 13.97 -32.28 12.92
N PRO A 130 14.11 -30.95 13.02
CA PRO A 130 15.12 -30.21 12.26
C PRO A 130 16.54 -30.55 12.69
N VAL A 131 17.33 -31.05 11.73
CA VAL A 131 18.77 -31.34 11.91
C VAL A 131 19.61 -30.13 11.49
N VAL A 132 19.03 -29.25 10.67
CA VAL A 132 19.65 -28.03 10.17
C VAL A 132 18.64 -26.88 10.29
N ILE A 133 19.02 -25.85 11.04
CA ILE A 133 18.33 -24.55 11.08
C ILE A 133 19.15 -23.60 10.22
N VAL A 134 18.61 -23.19 9.07
CA VAL A 134 19.23 -22.16 8.24
C VAL A 134 18.55 -20.83 8.53
N GLU A 135 19.25 -19.93 9.20
CA GLU A 135 18.87 -18.52 9.33
C GLU A 135 19.22 -17.82 8.02
N ALA A 136 18.26 -17.77 7.09
CA ALA A 136 18.46 -17.05 5.83
C ALA A 136 18.15 -15.57 6.05
N ARG A 137 19.19 -14.73 6.04
CA ARG A 137 19.03 -13.28 6.12
C ARG A 137 18.58 -12.70 4.78
N TYR A 138 17.28 -12.54 4.57
CA TYR A 138 16.76 -11.88 3.38
C TYR A 138 16.69 -10.37 3.62
N PHE A 139 17.64 -9.59 3.12
CA PHE A 139 17.49 -8.14 3.09
C PHE A 139 16.36 -7.75 2.11
N ARG A 140 15.10 -7.77 2.56
CA ARG A 140 14.00 -7.15 1.82
C ARG A 140 14.10 -5.65 1.99
N ASP A 141 14.29 -4.94 0.89
CA ASP A 141 14.32 -3.48 0.89
C ASP A 141 13.00 -2.98 1.54
N PRO A 142 13.07 -2.21 2.64
CA PRO A 142 11.88 -1.70 3.29
C PRO A 142 11.11 -0.72 2.38
N LEU A 143 11.78 -0.16 1.35
CA LEU A 143 11.18 0.73 0.36
C LEU A 143 10.40 -0.06 -0.69
N VAL A 144 9.17 0.39 -0.93
CA VAL A 144 8.28 -0.13 -1.98
C VAL A 144 7.68 1.04 -2.74
N LEU A 145 7.57 0.91 -4.07
CA LEU A 145 7.04 1.95 -4.94
C LEU A 145 5.83 1.43 -5.72
N GLY A 146 4.87 2.30 -5.97
CA GLY A 146 3.71 2.02 -6.78
C GLY A 146 3.56 3.09 -7.86
N TYR A 147 3.24 2.72 -9.08
CA TYR A 147 2.93 3.71 -10.11
C TYR A 147 1.88 3.19 -11.09
N GLY A 148 1.20 4.11 -11.75
CA GLY A 148 0.16 3.70 -12.68
C GLY A 148 -0.72 4.84 -13.15
N PHE A 149 -1.84 4.44 -13.74
CA PHE A 149 -2.85 5.34 -14.24
C PHE A 149 -4.24 4.82 -13.93
N GLY A 150 -5.21 5.70 -14.01
CA GLY A 150 -6.58 5.37 -13.68
C GLY A 150 -7.53 6.45 -14.13
N PHE A 151 -8.75 6.34 -13.64
CA PHE A 151 -9.72 7.40 -13.72
C PHE A 151 -10.57 7.43 -12.46
N ARG A 152 -11.11 8.61 -12.19
CA ARG A 152 -12.12 8.82 -11.15
C ARG A 152 -13.31 9.55 -11.71
N THR A 153 -14.48 9.26 -11.17
CA THR A 153 -15.73 9.93 -11.53
C THR A 153 -16.76 9.76 -10.43
N THR A 154 -17.92 10.38 -10.61
CA THR A 154 -19.07 10.22 -9.72
C THR A 154 -20.22 9.61 -10.49
N LEU A 155 -20.77 8.51 -9.97
CA LEU A 155 -21.92 7.82 -10.54
C LEU A 155 -22.95 7.58 -9.44
N LEU A 156 -24.20 8.02 -9.66
CA LEU A 156 -25.30 7.88 -8.70
C LEU A 156 -24.99 8.40 -7.27
N GLY A 157 -24.15 9.43 -7.15
CA GLY A 157 -23.72 10.00 -5.86
C GLY A 157 -22.51 9.31 -5.22
N TYR A 158 -22.05 8.19 -5.77
CA TYR A 158 -20.85 7.49 -5.30
C TYR A 158 -19.61 7.95 -6.06
N PHE A 159 -18.50 8.09 -5.36
CA PHE A 159 -17.19 8.27 -5.97
C PHE A 159 -16.64 6.92 -6.41
N LEU A 160 -16.40 6.80 -7.70
CA LEU A 160 -15.79 5.64 -8.31
C LEU A 160 -14.34 5.96 -8.65
N LYS A 161 -13.45 5.03 -8.33
CA LYS A 161 -12.07 5.07 -8.78
C LYS A 161 -11.66 3.73 -9.37
N PHE A 162 -11.06 3.78 -10.55
CA PHE A 162 -10.43 2.64 -11.18
C PHE A 162 -8.96 2.97 -11.43
N ASP A 163 -8.05 2.21 -10.84
CA ASP A 163 -6.61 2.38 -11.03
C ASP A 163 -5.98 1.08 -11.54
N TYR A 164 -5.06 1.18 -12.49
CA TYR A 164 -4.18 0.11 -12.94
C TYR A 164 -2.74 0.46 -12.55
N ALA A 165 -2.13 -0.38 -11.73
CA ALA A 165 -0.87 -0.07 -11.08
C ALA A 165 0.14 -1.21 -11.15
N TRP A 166 1.40 -0.84 -11.29
CA TRP A 166 2.56 -1.68 -11.12
C TRP A 166 3.23 -1.36 -9.79
N GLY A 167 3.63 -2.41 -9.06
CA GLY A 167 4.48 -2.30 -7.89
C GLY A 167 5.95 -2.49 -8.27
N VAL A 168 6.86 -1.83 -7.55
CA VAL A 168 8.29 -2.11 -7.55
C VAL A 168 8.69 -2.49 -6.14
N GLU A 169 9.17 -3.71 -5.98
CA GLU A 169 9.63 -4.26 -4.71
C GLU A 169 11.06 -4.76 -4.89
N THR A 170 12.00 -4.32 -4.04
CA THR A 170 13.42 -4.74 -4.10
C THR A 170 14.01 -4.57 -5.52
N GLY A 171 13.67 -3.47 -6.19
CA GLY A 171 14.11 -3.16 -7.55
C GLY A 171 13.42 -3.96 -8.67
N GLN A 172 12.51 -4.88 -8.36
CA GLN A 172 11.79 -5.70 -9.34
C GLN A 172 10.36 -5.21 -9.56
N VAL A 173 9.99 -5.03 -10.82
CA VAL A 173 8.62 -4.70 -11.22
C VAL A 173 7.73 -5.93 -11.05
N GLN A 174 6.64 -5.77 -10.32
CA GLN A 174 5.66 -6.81 -10.04
C GLN A 174 4.57 -6.84 -11.11
N ASP A 175 3.81 -7.94 -11.12
CA ASP A 175 2.62 -8.05 -11.96
C ASP A 175 1.61 -6.93 -11.62
N PRO A 176 1.00 -6.31 -12.64
CA PRO A 176 0.11 -5.19 -12.41
C PRO A 176 -1.20 -5.62 -11.76
N LYS A 177 -1.74 -4.73 -10.92
CA LYS A 177 -2.99 -4.91 -10.20
C LYS A 177 -4.02 -3.86 -10.60
N PHE A 178 -5.29 -4.27 -10.58
CA PHE A 178 -6.42 -3.38 -10.78
C PHE A 178 -7.08 -3.07 -9.44
N TYR A 179 -7.39 -1.80 -9.23
CA TYR A 179 -8.10 -1.32 -8.07
C TYR A 179 -9.43 -0.75 -8.52
N PHE A 180 -10.50 -1.22 -7.90
CA PHE A 180 -11.82 -0.62 -8.01
C PHE A 180 -12.27 -0.23 -6.61
N SER A 181 -12.37 1.08 -6.35
CA SER A 181 -12.82 1.61 -5.07
C SER A 181 -14.10 2.41 -5.18
N LEU A 182 -14.91 2.25 -4.15
CA LEU A 182 -16.21 2.87 -3.98
C LEU A 182 -16.20 3.69 -2.69
N GLY A 183 -16.50 4.98 -2.78
CA GLY A 183 -16.64 5.84 -1.60
C GLY A 183 -17.97 6.59 -1.61
N MET A 184 -18.52 6.84 -0.42
CA MET A 184 -19.49 7.91 -0.21
C MET A 184 -18.71 9.06 0.41
N ASP A 185 -18.79 10.25 -0.21
CA ASP A 185 -18.27 11.57 0.22
C ASP A 185 -16.99 11.59 1.10
N PHE A 186 -15.92 12.17 0.52
CA PHE A 186 -14.56 12.46 1.05
C PHE A 186 -14.13 11.98 2.45
#